data_AF-A0A4P9Z9X4-F1
#
_entry.id   AF-A0A4P9Z9X4-F1
#
_cell.length_a   1.000
_cell.length_b   1.000
_cell.length_c   1.000
_cell.angle_alpha   90.00
_cell.angle_beta   90.00
_cell.angle_gamma   90.00
#
_symmetry.space_group_name_H-M   'P 1'
#
loop_
_entity.id
_entity.type
_entity.pdbx_description
1 polymer ?
#
loop_
_entity_poly.entity_id
_entity_poly.type
_entity_poly.pdbx_seq_one_letter_code
_entity_poly.pdbx_strand_id
1 'polypeptide(L)'
;MPEPPASGDLGYSGFPVALFYLAPVHIDALTDHAAAMVFKNITKKNAVTREKGLAELLRMVDSAEIDVCDSAVLVCWLQLFPRLAIDASKAVRTLAVQTQTQYMEKYGPREFSRYLREALPPWLGALYDERSVAQAARSGLLRCFGDDADRVDTRVWAVFHEQIVQYCHAALVHETRASLADPRYESVEELVLKHNRVVTAATLMLARLVRLFNMRAFDLLSPTLLQLLVLLSADQLWDFLGLSLAAESASGPLLRALLGLAAEIFSVDTCAHVLPVAAALPDVRRVYKTVSKKVVKHVAVDAAPGPRAVYASAVGAVAEAFAALTAFSAAADASELRVKKNFWVLGGMRSFARLRAFLKMGPCGAGPGYYDALTRLFVLIEAAPVQLDDDFVFLDYASAD
;
A
#
# COMPACT_ATOMS: atom_id res chain seq x y z
N MET A 1 -2.43 -26.32 9.16
CA MET A 1 -2.18 -25.28 8.14
C MET A 1 -0.73 -25.37 7.74
N PRO A 2 -0.36 -25.21 6.46
CA PRO A 2 1.04 -25.01 6.09
C PRO A 2 1.60 -23.77 6.82
N GLU A 3 2.88 -23.79 7.18
CA GLU A 3 3.56 -22.64 7.78
C GLU A 3 3.49 -21.44 6.82
N PRO A 4 3.35 -20.21 7.33
CA PRO A 4 3.40 -19.02 6.49
C PRO A 4 4.75 -18.98 5.75
N PRO A 5 4.75 -18.62 4.45
CA PRO A 5 5.99 -18.54 3.68
C PRO A 5 6.97 -17.56 4.33
N ALA A 6 8.27 -17.83 4.14
CA ALA A 6 9.32 -16.97 4.64
C ALA A 6 9.10 -15.53 4.18
N SER A 7 9.51 -14.57 5.00
CA SER A 7 9.59 -13.15 4.68
C SER A 7 10.04 -12.87 3.23
N GLY A 8 9.10 -12.43 2.37
CA GLY A 8 9.36 -12.13 0.94
C GLY A 8 8.89 -13.20 -0.06
N ASP A 9 8.53 -14.40 0.41
CA ASP A 9 7.85 -15.42 -0.38
C ASP A 9 6.33 -15.25 -0.27
N LEU A 10 5.68 -15.37 -1.43
CA LEU A 10 4.25 -15.20 -1.69
C LEU A 10 3.62 -16.52 -2.14
N GLY A 11 4.38 -17.61 -2.23
CA GLY A 11 3.92 -18.92 -2.67
C GLY A 11 3.17 -19.67 -1.57
N TYR A 12 2.03 -20.26 -1.93
CA TYR A 12 1.23 -21.09 -1.01
C TYR A 12 1.00 -22.50 -1.55
N SER A 13 1.44 -22.78 -2.77
CA SER A 13 1.19 -24.02 -3.50
C SER A 13 2.42 -24.93 -3.63
N GLY A 14 3.42 -24.75 -2.76
CA GLY A 14 4.61 -25.62 -2.69
C GLY A 14 5.75 -25.23 -3.64
N PHE A 15 5.71 -24.03 -4.23
CA PHE A 15 6.80 -23.44 -5.01
C PHE A 15 6.94 -21.95 -4.67
N PRO A 16 8.15 -21.36 -4.78
CA PRO A 16 8.38 -19.98 -4.40
C PRO A 16 7.76 -19.02 -5.40
N VAL A 17 7.12 -17.97 -4.89
CA VAL A 17 6.57 -16.84 -5.67
C VAL A 17 7.07 -15.55 -5.03
N ALA A 18 7.61 -14.62 -5.80
CA ALA A 18 8.19 -13.40 -5.22
C ALA A 18 8.12 -12.21 -6.17
N LEU A 19 8.28 -11.00 -5.63
CA LEU A 19 8.43 -9.77 -6.40
C LEU A 19 9.87 -9.56 -6.89
N PHE A 20 10.84 -10.15 -6.19
CA PHE A 20 12.26 -10.13 -6.52
C PHE A 20 12.55 -10.57 -7.96
N TYR A 21 13.25 -9.74 -8.74
CA TYR A 21 13.43 -9.98 -10.17
C TYR A 21 14.28 -11.23 -10.50
N LEU A 22 15.18 -11.66 -9.61
CA LEU A 22 16.00 -12.87 -9.77
C LEU A 22 15.37 -14.13 -9.16
N ALA A 23 14.14 -14.06 -8.65
CA ALA A 23 13.46 -15.24 -8.16
C ALA A 23 13.34 -16.30 -9.27
N PRO A 24 13.58 -17.59 -8.96
CA PRO A 24 13.62 -18.66 -9.95
C PRO A 24 12.29 -18.80 -10.69
N VAL A 25 12.36 -19.20 -11.96
CA VAL A 25 11.20 -19.51 -12.80
C VAL A 25 11.45 -20.87 -13.43
N HIS A 26 10.55 -21.83 -13.23
CA HIS A 26 10.76 -23.22 -13.65
C HIS A 26 10.45 -23.46 -15.14
N ILE A 27 10.99 -22.62 -16.03
CA ILE A 27 10.77 -22.69 -17.48
C ILE A 27 11.28 -24.01 -18.07
N ASP A 28 12.35 -24.57 -17.49
CA ASP A 28 12.94 -25.83 -17.97
C ASP A 28 12.04 -27.05 -17.74
N ALA A 29 10.97 -26.91 -16.94
CA ALA A 29 9.97 -27.95 -16.75
C ALA A 29 8.90 -27.98 -17.87
N LEU A 30 8.88 -26.99 -18.76
CA LEU A 30 7.89 -26.91 -19.85
C LEU A 30 8.25 -27.88 -20.99
N THR A 31 7.35 -28.81 -21.28
CA THR A 31 7.50 -29.77 -22.39
C THR A 31 7.03 -29.22 -23.73
N ASP A 32 6.06 -28.31 -23.74
CA ASP A 32 5.63 -27.60 -24.95
C ASP A 32 6.67 -26.54 -25.34
N HIS A 33 7.25 -26.70 -26.53
CA HIS A 33 8.22 -25.76 -27.08
C HIS A 33 7.63 -24.37 -27.32
N ALA A 34 6.37 -24.26 -27.73
CA ALA A 34 5.72 -22.97 -27.96
C ALA A 34 5.57 -22.20 -26.64
N ALA A 35 5.01 -22.86 -25.61
CA ALA A 35 4.95 -22.32 -24.25
C ALA A 35 6.35 -21.93 -23.72
N ALA A 36 7.33 -22.83 -23.82
CA ALA A 36 8.69 -22.57 -23.34
C ALA A 36 9.32 -21.35 -24.01
N MET A 37 9.15 -21.17 -25.33
CA MET A 37 9.64 -19.99 -26.05
C MET A 37 8.96 -18.70 -25.58
N VAL A 38 7.65 -18.73 -25.39
CA VAL A 38 6.88 -17.55 -24.93
C VAL A 38 7.29 -17.15 -23.52
N PHE A 39 7.39 -18.10 -22.58
CA PHE A 39 7.87 -17.82 -21.23
C PHE A 39 9.32 -17.31 -21.23
N LYS A 40 10.22 -17.88 -22.06
CA LYS A 40 11.60 -17.36 -22.24
C LYS A 40 11.61 -15.92 -22.76
N ASN A 41 10.67 -15.54 -23.63
CA ASN A 41 10.57 -14.16 -24.13
C ASN A 41 10.10 -13.20 -23.03
N ILE A 42 9.15 -13.61 -22.19
CA ILE A 42 8.63 -12.83 -21.06
C ILE A 42 9.74 -12.53 -20.04
N THR A 43 10.64 -13.48 -19.78
CA THR A 43 11.75 -13.28 -18.83
C THR A 43 12.90 -12.43 -19.36
N LYS A 44 12.88 -12.01 -20.64
CA LYS A 44 13.92 -11.14 -21.17
C LYS A 44 13.85 -9.75 -20.54
N LYS A 45 15.01 -9.09 -20.45
CA LYS A 45 15.15 -7.77 -19.82
C LYS A 45 14.50 -6.64 -20.63
N ASN A 46 14.42 -6.78 -21.95
CA ASN A 46 13.86 -5.77 -22.85
C ASN A 46 12.31 -5.75 -22.76
N ALA A 47 11.75 -4.59 -22.40
CA ALA A 47 10.31 -4.39 -22.20
C ALA A 47 9.47 -4.70 -23.46
N VAL A 48 9.94 -4.34 -24.66
CA VAL A 48 9.22 -4.62 -25.93
C VAL A 48 9.15 -6.12 -26.20
N THR A 49 10.22 -6.84 -25.91
CA THR A 49 10.25 -8.31 -26.09
C THR A 49 9.35 -9.00 -25.08
N ARG A 50 9.34 -8.50 -23.84
CA ARG A 50 8.44 -8.97 -22.78
C ARG A 50 6.98 -8.72 -23.13
N GLU A 51 6.65 -7.53 -23.63
CA GLU A 51 5.32 -7.15 -24.08
C GLU A 51 4.83 -8.06 -25.22
N LYS A 52 5.65 -8.28 -26.25
CA LYS A 52 5.34 -9.21 -27.34
C LYS A 52 5.14 -10.64 -26.84
N GLY A 53 5.99 -11.10 -25.91
CA GLY A 53 5.83 -12.41 -25.27
C GLY A 53 4.53 -12.53 -24.50
N LEU A 54 4.14 -11.50 -23.75
CA LEU A 54 2.88 -11.48 -23.00
C LEU A 54 1.65 -11.41 -23.90
N ALA A 55 1.70 -10.62 -24.98
CA ALA A 55 0.63 -10.56 -25.96
C ALA A 55 0.42 -11.92 -26.64
N GLU A 56 1.51 -12.62 -26.96
CA GLU A 56 1.43 -13.97 -27.49
C GLU A 56 0.91 -14.98 -26.47
N LEU A 57 1.34 -14.91 -25.20
CA LEU A 57 0.78 -15.75 -24.14
C LEU A 57 -0.73 -15.53 -23.98
N LEU A 58 -1.17 -14.28 -23.93
CA LEU A 58 -2.59 -13.93 -23.86
C LEU A 58 -3.36 -14.56 -25.02
N ARG A 59 -2.83 -14.45 -26.24
CA ARG A 59 -3.43 -15.04 -27.44
C ARG A 59 -3.52 -16.57 -27.33
N MET A 60 -2.44 -17.24 -26.94
CA MET A 60 -2.42 -18.71 -26.78
C MET A 60 -3.39 -19.20 -25.70
N VAL A 61 -3.51 -18.46 -24.58
CA VAL A 61 -4.49 -18.75 -23.53
C VAL A 61 -5.91 -18.58 -24.08
N ASP A 62 -6.16 -17.51 -24.83
CA ASP A 62 -7.48 -17.23 -25.39
C ASP A 62 -7.91 -18.27 -26.45
N SER A 63 -7.00 -18.65 -27.34
CA SER A 63 -7.24 -19.66 -28.38
C SER A 63 -7.10 -21.10 -27.90
N ALA A 64 -6.80 -21.33 -26.61
CA ALA A 64 -6.54 -22.64 -26.03
C ALA A 64 -5.41 -23.43 -26.73
N GLU A 65 -4.42 -22.72 -27.28
CA GLU A 65 -3.19 -23.31 -27.83
C GLU A 65 -2.19 -23.71 -26.75
N ILE A 66 -2.33 -23.15 -25.54
CA ILE A 66 -1.57 -23.55 -24.37
C ILE A 66 -2.50 -24.28 -23.38
N ASP A 67 -2.05 -25.43 -22.87
CA ASP A 67 -2.75 -26.12 -21.79
C ASP A 67 -2.52 -25.36 -20.48
N VAL A 68 -3.47 -24.51 -20.09
CA VAL A 68 -3.41 -23.78 -18.82
C VAL A 68 -3.52 -24.69 -17.60
N CYS A 69 -4.03 -25.92 -17.76
CA CYS A 69 -4.11 -26.89 -16.68
C CYS A 69 -2.80 -27.66 -16.48
N ASP A 70 -1.86 -27.56 -17.42
CA ASP A 70 -0.51 -28.12 -17.26
C ASP A 70 0.19 -27.50 -16.05
N SER A 71 0.74 -28.37 -15.20
CA SER A 71 1.34 -27.96 -13.93
C SER A 71 2.57 -27.06 -14.12
N ALA A 72 3.39 -27.30 -15.15
CA ALA A 72 4.59 -26.50 -15.40
C ALA A 72 4.22 -25.12 -15.96
N VAL A 73 3.23 -25.04 -16.86
CA VAL A 73 2.66 -23.78 -17.37
C VAL A 73 2.10 -22.95 -16.21
N LEU A 74 1.28 -23.55 -15.36
CA LEU A 74 0.68 -22.89 -14.21
C LEU A 74 1.73 -22.35 -13.23
N VAL A 75 2.71 -23.17 -12.87
CA VAL A 75 3.80 -22.75 -11.98
C VAL A 75 4.57 -21.58 -12.59
N CYS A 76 4.94 -21.65 -13.87
CA CYS A 76 5.63 -20.55 -14.55
C CYS A 76 4.81 -19.25 -14.52
N TRP A 77 3.51 -19.35 -14.79
CA TRP A 77 2.61 -18.20 -14.76
C TRP A 77 2.49 -17.58 -13.36
N LEU A 78 2.21 -18.39 -12.33
CA LEU A 78 2.06 -17.92 -10.96
C LEU A 78 3.36 -17.32 -10.40
N GLN A 79 4.53 -17.85 -10.80
CA GLN A 79 5.82 -17.26 -10.45
C GLN A 79 6.07 -15.91 -11.15
N LEU A 80 5.61 -15.73 -12.39
CA LEU A 80 5.89 -14.53 -13.18
C LEU A 80 4.87 -13.42 -12.95
N PHE A 81 3.60 -13.75 -12.75
CA PHE A 81 2.52 -12.78 -12.67
C PHE A 81 2.78 -11.63 -11.67
N PRO A 82 3.22 -11.87 -10.41
CA PRO A 82 3.49 -10.79 -9.47
C PRO A 82 4.55 -9.80 -9.96
N ARG A 83 5.58 -10.29 -10.66
CA ARG A 83 6.68 -9.48 -11.21
C ARG A 83 6.22 -8.65 -12.40
N LEU A 84 5.38 -9.23 -13.25
CA LEU A 84 4.83 -8.57 -14.43
C LEU A 84 3.75 -7.54 -14.06
N ALA A 85 2.97 -7.81 -13.00
CA ALA A 85 1.97 -6.88 -12.47
C ALA A 85 2.58 -5.59 -11.93
N ILE A 86 3.88 -5.57 -11.61
CA ILE A 86 4.60 -4.39 -11.12
C ILE A 86 5.62 -3.82 -12.12
N ASP A 87 5.63 -4.30 -13.36
CA ASP A 87 6.59 -3.93 -14.39
C ASP A 87 6.69 -2.41 -14.64
N ALA A 88 7.86 -1.91 -15.00
CA ALA A 88 8.05 -0.49 -15.35
C ALA A 88 7.13 -0.08 -16.52
N SER A 89 6.99 -0.95 -17.53
CA SER A 89 6.10 -0.74 -18.66
C SER A 89 4.64 -0.93 -18.27
N LYS A 90 3.85 0.12 -18.45
CA LYS A 90 2.40 0.09 -18.31
C LYS A 90 1.73 -0.93 -19.25
N ALA A 91 2.25 -1.12 -20.46
CA ALA A 91 1.72 -2.09 -21.41
C ALA A 91 1.91 -3.52 -20.89
N VAL A 92 3.08 -3.81 -20.32
CA VAL A 92 3.36 -5.09 -19.66
C VAL A 92 2.42 -5.32 -18.47
N ARG A 93 2.24 -4.32 -17.59
CA ARG A 93 1.30 -4.44 -16.44
C ARG A 93 -0.13 -4.71 -16.89
N THR A 94 -0.59 -4.00 -17.94
CA THR A 94 -1.94 -4.17 -18.50
C THR A 94 -2.12 -5.58 -19.06
N LEU A 95 -1.18 -6.05 -19.89
CA LEU A 95 -1.21 -7.40 -20.44
C LEU A 95 -1.13 -8.47 -19.35
N ALA A 96 -0.30 -8.28 -18.32
CA ALA A 96 -0.19 -9.24 -17.23
C ALA A 96 -1.54 -9.45 -16.51
N VAL A 97 -2.26 -8.36 -16.23
CA VAL A 97 -3.59 -8.41 -15.62
C VAL A 97 -4.64 -9.03 -16.55
N GLN A 98 -4.59 -8.72 -17.85
CA GLN A 98 -5.49 -9.31 -18.84
C GLN A 98 -5.22 -10.82 -18.99
N THR A 99 -3.96 -11.22 -19.06
CA THR A 99 -3.55 -12.63 -19.09
C THR A 99 -3.98 -13.33 -17.82
N GLN A 100 -3.80 -12.75 -16.62
CA GLN A 100 -4.28 -13.36 -15.37
C GLN A 100 -5.79 -13.61 -15.40
N THR A 101 -6.55 -12.64 -15.92
CA THR A 101 -8.00 -12.76 -16.07
C THR A 101 -8.35 -13.91 -17.01
N GLN A 102 -7.80 -13.92 -18.22
CA GLN A 102 -8.08 -14.95 -19.22
C GLN A 102 -7.63 -16.33 -18.75
N TYR A 103 -6.48 -16.39 -18.07
CA TYR A 103 -5.90 -17.61 -17.53
C TYR A 103 -6.86 -18.25 -16.51
N MET A 104 -7.35 -17.48 -15.53
CA MET A 104 -8.29 -18.00 -14.53
C MET A 104 -9.61 -18.48 -15.16
N GLU A 105 -10.12 -17.80 -16.17
CA GLU A 105 -11.33 -18.24 -16.88
C GLU A 105 -11.15 -19.55 -17.64
N LYS A 106 -10.03 -19.67 -18.37
CA LYS A 106 -9.71 -20.88 -19.14
C LYS A 106 -9.35 -22.05 -18.23
N TYR A 107 -8.72 -21.79 -17.08
CA TYR A 107 -8.44 -22.80 -16.07
C TYR A 107 -9.71 -23.33 -15.38
N GLY A 108 -10.75 -22.50 -15.31
CA GLY A 108 -11.93 -22.74 -14.49
C GLY A 108 -11.81 -22.02 -13.14
N PRO A 109 -12.65 -21.01 -12.85
CA PRO A 109 -12.56 -20.21 -11.62
C PRO A 109 -12.62 -21.03 -10.32
N ARG A 110 -13.40 -22.13 -10.34
CA ARG A 110 -13.56 -23.02 -9.18
C ARG A 110 -12.27 -23.79 -8.92
N GLU A 111 -11.68 -24.35 -9.96
CA GLU A 111 -10.44 -25.12 -9.90
C GLU A 111 -9.26 -24.20 -9.58
N PHE A 112 -9.21 -23.02 -10.19
CA PHE A 112 -8.16 -22.02 -9.98
C PHE A 112 -8.17 -21.45 -8.55
N SER A 113 -9.30 -21.54 -7.84
CA SER A 113 -9.46 -20.99 -6.48
C SER A 113 -8.39 -21.43 -5.48
N ARG A 114 -7.78 -22.62 -5.68
CA ARG A 114 -6.68 -23.14 -4.85
C ARG A 114 -5.38 -22.32 -4.96
N TYR A 115 -5.19 -21.58 -6.05
CA TYR A 115 -4.02 -20.73 -6.31
C TYR A 115 -4.27 -19.24 -6.03
N LEU A 116 -5.48 -18.87 -5.60
CA LEU A 116 -5.79 -17.46 -5.31
C LEU A 116 -4.97 -16.90 -4.16
N ARG A 117 -4.47 -17.75 -3.25
CA ARG A 117 -3.62 -17.28 -2.14
C ARG A 117 -2.35 -16.56 -2.61
N GLU A 118 -1.83 -16.93 -3.76
CA GLU A 118 -0.63 -16.33 -4.36
C GLU A 118 -0.96 -15.40 -5.54
N ALA A 119 -2.01 -15.71 -6.32
CA ALA A 119 -2.39 -14.90 -7.48
C ALA A 119 -3.18 -13.64 -7.12
N LEU A 120 -4.03 -13.68 -6.07
CA LEU A 120 -4.97 -12.60 -5.81
C LEU A 120 -4.30 -11.32 -5.26
N PRO A 121 -3.35 -11.36 -4.29
CA PRO A 121 -2.75 -10.14 -3.77
C PRO A 121 -2.11 -9.21 -4.83
N PRO A 122 -1.23 -9.69 -5.75
CA PRO A 122 -0.69 -8.83 -6.81
C PRO A 122 -1.78 -8.32 -7.77
N TRP A 123 -2.85 -9.09 -7.99
CA TRP A 123 -3.98 -8.65 -8.81
C TRP A 123 -4.79 -7.53 -8.15
N LEU A 124 -5.04 -7.63 -6.83
CA LEU A 124 -5.65 -6.56 -6.05
C LEU A 124 -4.75 -5.32 -5.98
N GLY A 125 -3.43 -5.49 -5.96
CA GLY A 125 -2.47 -4.39 -6.05
C GLY A 125 -2.64 -3.56 -7.31
N ALA A 126 -2.97 -4.19 -8.45
CA ALA A 126 -3.20 -3.51 -9.72
C ALA A 126 -4.43 -2.56 -9.70
N LEU A 127 -5.35 -2.71 -8.74
CA LEU A 127 -6.47 -1.76 -8.54
C LEU A 127 -6.00 -0.35 -8.15
N TYR A 128 -4.76 -0.22 -7.66
CA TYR A 128 -4.16 1.03 -7.21
C TYR A 128 -3.08 1.55 -8.17
N ASP A 129 -3.05 1.02 -9.39
CA ASP A 129 -2.18 1.48 -10.47
C ASP A 129 -2.82 2.65 -11.24
N GLU A 130 -2.21 3.07 -12.35
CA GLU A 130 -2.79 4.04 -13.27
C GLU A 130 -4.17 3.59 -13.77
N ARG A 131 -5.04 4.56 -14.06
CA ARG A 131 -6.46 4.36 -14.37
C ARG A 131 -6.76 3.21 -15.31
N SER A 132 -6.01 3.07 -16.42
CA SER A 132 -6.26 2.01 -17.40
C SER A 132 -5.89 0.61 -16.89
N VAL A 133 -4.81 0.49 -16.11
CA VAL A 133 -4.39 -0.79 -15.50
C VAL A 133 -5.38 -1.17 -14.40
N ALA A 134 -5.74 -0.20 -13.55
CA ALA A 134 -6.74 -0.39 -12.50
C ALA A 134 -8.12 -0.78 -13.06
N GLN A 135 -8.53 -0.18 -14.18
CA GLN A 135 -9.76 -0.55 -14.87
C GLN A 135 -9.69 -1.99 -15.42
N ALA A 136 -8.58 -2.37 -16.06
CA ALA A 136 -8.39 -3.75 -16.53
C ALA A 136 -8.44 -4.75 -15.36
N ALA A 137 -7.80 -4.42 -14.23
CA ALA A 137 -7.82 -5.25 -13.03
C ALA A 137 -9.22 -5.39 -12.45
N ARG A 138 -9.96 -4.28 -12.30
CA ARG A 138 -11.32 -4.29 -11.78
C ARG A 138 -12.28 -5.07 -12.69
N SER A 139 -12.23 -4.83 -14.00
CA SER A 139 -13.04 -5.57 -14.96
C SER A 139 -12.73 -7.06 -14.95
N GLY A 140 -11.45 -7.42 -14.90
CA GLY A 140 -11.05 -8.82 -14.85
C GLY A 140 -11.47 -9.53 -13.57
N LEU A 141 -11.30 -8.88 -12.41
CA LEU A 141 -11.77 -9.40 -11.13
C LEU A 141 -13.29 -9.61 -11.16
N LEU A 142 -14.07 -8.61 -11.56
CA LEU A 142 -15.53 -8.76 -11.66
C LEU A 142 -15.91 -9.96 -12.54
N ARG A 143 -15.32 -10.05 -13.74
CA ARG A 143 -15.58 -11.14 -14.67
C ARG A 143 -15.29 -12.52 -14.06
N CYS A 144 -14.12 -12.70 -13.45
CA CYS A 144 -13.74 -13.97 -12.81
C CYS A 144 -14.51 -14.30 -11.53
N PHE A 145 -15.12 -13.30 -10.89
CA PHE A 145 -15.88 -13.44 -9.66
C PHE A 145 -17.41 -13.35 -9.87
N GLY A 146 -17.87 -13.50 -11.13
CA GLY A 146 -19.29 -13.59 -11.47
C GLY A 146 -20.03 -12.25 -11.44
N ASP A 147 -19.32 -11.17 -11.77
CA ASP A 147 -19.78 -9.77 -11.76
C ASP A 147 -20.34 -9.30 -10.41
N ASP A 148 -19.93 -9.96 -9.32
CA ASP A 148 -20.34 -9.67 -7.95
C ASP A 148 -19.40 -8.63 -7.34
N ALA A 149 -19.88 -7.38 -7.29
CA ALA A 149 -19.12 -6.26 -6.73
C ALA A 149 -18.81 -6.44 -5.24
N ASP A 150 -19.74 -6.99 -4.43
CA ASP A 150 -19.49 -7.26 -3.01
C ASP A 150 -18.38 -8.31 -2.83
N ARG A 151 -18.34 -9.31 -3.72
CA ARG A 151 -17.26 -10.29 -3.71
C ARG A 151 -15.90 -9.65 -3.93
N VAL A 152 -15.78 -8.79 -4.95
CA VAL A 152 -14.52 -8.11 -5.30
C VAL A 152 -14.15 -7.03 -4.27
N ASP A 153 -15.14 -6.27 -3.80
CA ASP A 153 -14.88 -5.11 -2.95
C ASP A 153 -14.76 -5.47 -1.46
N THR A 154 -15.34 -6.59 -1.00
CA THR A 154 -15.36 -6.98 0.42
C THR A 154 -14.87 -8.41 0.64
N ARG A 155 -15.52 -9.42 0.02
CA ARG A 155 -15.32 -10.82 0.43
C ARG A 155 -13.93 -11.36 0.14
N VAL A 156 -13.35 -11.00 -1.00
CA VAL A 156 -11.98 -11.42 -1.32
C VAL A 156 -10.96 -10.82 -0.34
N TRP A 157 -11.19 -9.59 0.14
CA TRP A 157 -10.37 -8.98 1.18
C TRP A 157 -10.51 -9.71 2.50
N ALA A 158 -11.74 -10.10 2.86
CA ALA A 158 -12.03 -10.87 4.06
C ALA A 158 -11.40 -12.28 4.03
N VAL A 159 -11.41 -12.96 2.88
CA VAL A 159 -10.89 -14.34 2.76
C VAL A 159 -9.36 -14.36 2.69
N PHE A 160 -8.75 -13.38 2.02
CA PHE A 160 -7.32 -13.40 1.70
C PHE A 160 -6.52 -12.34 2.47
N HIS A 161 -7.02 -11.84 3.61
CA HIS A 161 -6.37 -10.78 4.39
C HIS A 161 -4.94 -11.15 4.82
N GLU A 162 -4.67 -12.42 5.17
CA GLU A 162 -3.34 -12.89 5.55
C GLU A 162 -2.36 -12.78 4.36
N GLN A 163 -2.80 -13.23 3.18
CA GLN A 163 -2.00 -13.18 1.97
C GLN A 163 -1.78 -11.74 1.48
N ILE A 164 -2.78 -10.87 1.66
CA ILE A 164 -2.68 -9.44 1.38
C ILE A 164 -1.65 -8.78 2.30
N VAL A 165 -1.68 -9.04 3.60
CA VAL A 165 -0.69 -8.51 4.55
C VAL A 165 0.71 -9.03 4.24
N GLN A 166 0.87 -10.30 3.89
CA GLN A 166 2.15 -10.87 3.46
C GLN A 166 2.69 -10.19 2.19
N TYR A 167 1.84 -9.94 1.19
CA TYR A 167 2.20 -9.20 -0.02
C TYR A 167 2.66 -7.77 0.30
N CYS A 168 1.91 -7.07 1.15
CA CYS A 168 2.27 -5.73 1.60
C CYS A 168 3.60 -5.74 2.38
N HIS A 169 3.84 -6.75 3.22
CA HIS A 169 5.11 -6.90 3.94
C HIS A 169 6.29 -7.11 2.99
N ALA A 170 6.13 -7.97 1.97
CA ALA A 170 7.12 -8.14 0.91
C ALA A 170 7.43 -6.79 0.22
N ALA A 171 6.40 -6.11 -0.28
CA ALA A 171 6.55 -4.86 -1.04
C ALA A 171 7.12 -3.68 -0.23
N LEU A 172 6.81 -3.59 1.07
CA LEU A 172 7.12 -2.41 1.89
C LEU A 172 8.39 -2.58 2.75
N VAL A 173 8.76 -3.82 3.09
CA VAL A 173 9.85 -4.09 4.04
C VAL A 173 10.98 -4.91 3.41
N HIS A 174 10.67 -5.87 2.54
CA HIS A 174 11.69 -6.73 1.92
C HIS A 174 12.21 -6.20 0.61
N GLU A 175 11.33 -5.67 -0.23
CA GLU A 175 11.70 -5.22 -1.56
C GLU A 175 12.30 -3.80 -1.52
N THR A 176 13.37 -3.63 -2.29
CA THR A 176 14.10 -2.38 -2.49
C THR A 176 14.12 -2.06 -3.99
N ARG A 177 14.56 -0.84 -4.36
CA ARG A 177 14.75 -0.47 -5.77
C ARG A 177 15.61 -1.48 -6.54
N ALA A 178 16.66 -2.02 -5.90
CA ALA A 178 17.60 -2.96 -6.50
C ALA A 178 17.11 -4.42 -6.52
N SER A 179 16.07 -4.77 -5.76
CA SER A 179 15.47 -6.12 -5.79
C SER A 179 14.26 -6.19 -6.70
N LEU A 180 13.60 -5.07 -7.00
CA LEU A 180 12.49 -5.04 -7.96
C LEU A 180 12.95 -5.04 -9.42
N ALA A 181 14.19 -4.65 -9.69
CA ALA A 181 14.73 -4.53 -11.05
C ALA A 181 16.26 -4.51 -11.06
N ASP A 182 16.84 -4.84 -12.23
CA ASP A 182 18.28 -4.85 -12.44
C ASP A 182 18.77 -3.43 -12.79
N PRO A 183 19.56 -2.77 -11.92
CA PRO A 183 20.00 -1.38 -12.13
C PRO A 183 20.95 -1.19 -13.32
N ARG A 184 21.38 -2.29 -13.96
CA ARG A 184 22.19 -2.24 -15.19
C ARG A 184 21.35 -2.03 -16.45
N TYR A 185 20.02 -2.21 -16.38
CA TYR A 185 19.13 -2.19 -17.55
C TYR A 185 17.93 -1.26 -17.42
N GLU A 186 17.65 -0.75 -16.22
CA GLU A 186 16.65 0.28 -15.97
C GLU A 186 17.37 1.54 -15.45
N SER A 187 16.94 2.71 -15.91
CA SER A 187 17.48 3.98 -15.41
C SER A 187 17.11 4.19 -13.94
N VAL A 188 17.88 5.02 -13.24
CA VAL A 188 17.60 5.35 -11.83
C VAL A 188 16.19 5.93 -11.66
N GLU A 189 15.75 6.76 -12.61
CA GLU A 189 14.41 7.36 -12.61
C GLU A 189 13.30 6.29 -12.76
N GLU A 190 13.45 5.34 -13.70
CA GLU A 190 12.49 4.25 -13.88
C GLU A 190 12.39 3.36 -12.63
N LEU A 191 13.53 3.04 -12.01
CA LEU A 191 13.56 2.27 -10.76
C LEU A 191 12.83 2.99 -9.62
N VAL A 192 13.03 4.30 -9.50
CA VAL A 192 12.35 5.13 -8.50
C VAL A 192 10.84 5.15 -8.75
N LEU A 193 10.41 5.39 -9.99
CA LEU A 193 9.00 5.43 -10.36
C LEU A 193 8.32 4.07 -10.13
N LYS A 194 8.99 2.98 -10.52
CA LYS A 194 8.53 1.60 -10.27
C LYS A 194 8.37 1.33 -8.79
N HIS A 195 9.40 1.61 -7.98
CA HIS A 195 9.37 1.36 -6.55
C HIS A 195 8.31 2.22 -5.85
N ASN A 196 8.23 3.52 -6.16
CA ASN A 196 7.21 4.41 -5.63
C ASN A 196 5.79 3.90 -5.92
N ARG A 197 5.54 3.40 -7.15
CA ARG A 197 4.23 2.82 -7.51
C ARG A 197 3.91 1.57 -6.69
N VAL A 198 4.87 0.65 -6.54
CA VAL A 198 4.70 -0.59 -5.76
C VAL A 198 4.38 -0.28 -4.29
N VAL A 199 5.18 0.59 -3.67
CA VAL A 199 4.98 1.01 -2.27
C VAL A 199 3.64 1.74 -2.10
N THR A 200 3.28 2.61 -3.05
CA THR A 200 1.98 3.31 -3.02
C THR A 200 0.82 2.31 -3.06
N ALA A 201 0.84 1.35 -3.98
CA ALA A 201 -0.21 0.34 -4.10
C ALA A 201 -0.32 -0.51 -2.83
N ALA A 202 0.81 -1.02 -2.31
CA ALA A 202 0.81 -1.81 -1.08
C ALA A 202 0.31 -1.01 0.14
N THR A 203 0.64 0.28 0.23
CA THR A 203 0.15 1.17 1.30
C THR A 203 -1.37 1.36 1.20
N LEU A 204 -1.90 1.56 -0.01
CA LEU A 204 -3.34 1.72 -0.24
C LEU A 204 -4.12 0.41 -0.01
N MET A 205 -3.51 -0.75 -0.28
CA MET A 205 -4.07 -2.05 0.09
C MET A 205 -4.20 -2.20 1.61
N LEU A 206 -3.16 -1.84 2.38
CA LEU A 206 -3.23 -1.82 3.84
C LEU A 206 -4.31 -0.86 4.33
N ALA A 207 -4.36 0.35 3.79
CA ALA A 207 -5.36 1.35 4.19
C ALA A 207 -6.79 0.83 3.95
N ARG A 208 -7.02 0.14 2.83
CA ARG A 208 -8.32 -0.50 2.57
C ARG A 208 -8.62 -1.63 3.54
N LEU A 209 -7.65 -2.50 3.82
CA LEU A 209 -7.84 -3.60 4.77
C LEU A 209 -8.21 -3.06 6.16
N VAL A 210 -7.48 -2.05 6.62
CA VAL A 210 -7.75 -1.32 7.87
C VAL A 210 -9.16 -0.72 7.86
N ARG A 211 -9.54 -0.03 6.77
CA ARG A 211 -10.87 0.57 6.63
C ARG A 211 -11.98 -0.48 6.72
N LEU A 212 -11.86 -1.60 6.01
CA LEU A 212 -12.85 -2.68 6.03
C LEU A 212 -13.00 -3.28 7.44
N PHE A 213 -11.89 -3.47 8.15
CA PHE A 213 -11.91 -3.94 9.54
C PHE A 213 -12.55 -2.91 10.48
N ASN A 214 -12.24 -1.63 10.32
CA ASN A 214 -12.87 -0.55 11.08
C ASN A 214 -14.38 -0.45 10.86
N MET A 215 -14.83 -0.73 9.62
CA MET A 215 -16.26 -0.83 9.28
C MET A 215 -16.90 -2.16 9.72
N ARG A 216 -16.15 -3.06 10.39
CA ARG A 216 -16.59 -4.39 10.81
C ARG A 216 -17.12 -5.26 9.65
N ALA A 217 -16.56 -5.09 8.46
CA ALA A 217 -16.93 -5.89 7.30
C ALA A 217 -16.48 -7.36 7.43
N PHE A 218 -15.40 -7.60 8.17
CA PHE A 218 -14.90 -8.93 8.55
C PHE A 218 -13.94 -8.79 9.75
N ASP A 219 -13.56 -9.91 10.36
CA ASP A 219 -12.57 -9.95 11.43
C ASP A 219 -11.18 -10.34 10.93
N LEU A 220 -10.14 -9.67 11.45
CA LEU A 220 -8.75 -10.07 11.24
C LEU A 220 -8.37 -11.21 12.19
N LEU A 221 -7.73 -12.24 11.66
CA LEU A 221 -7.20 -13.33 12.48
C LEU A 221 -6.02 -12.84 13.34
N SER A 222 -5.81 -13.47 14.51
CA SER A 222 -4.71 -13.10 15.42
C SER A 222 -3.32 -13.14 14.76
N PRO A 223 -2.96 -14.15 13.92
CA PRO A 223 -1.70 -14.13 13.19
C PRO A 223 -1.56 -12.93 12.26
N THR A 224 -2.65 -12.54 11.58
CA THR A 224 -2.67 -11.36 10.71
C THR A 224 -2.50 -10.06 11.49
N LEU A 225 -3.13 -9.94 12.66
CA LEU A 225 -2.93 -8.78 13.55
C LEU A 225 -1.47 -8.67 14.01
N LEU A 226 -0.80 -9.79 14.28
CA LEU A 226 0.63 -9.81 14.64
C LEU A 226 1.51 -9.39 13.45
N GLN A 227 1.23 -9.89 12.25
CA GLN A 227 1.95 -9.47 11.04
C GLN A 227 1.75 -7.98 10.74
N LEU A 228 0.51 -7.49 10.91
CA LEU A 228 0.19 -6.07 10.76
C LEU A 228 0.91 -5.23 11.81
N LEU A 229 0.99 -5.68 13.06
CA LEU A 229 1.76 -5.01 14.11
C LEU A 229 3.25 -4.91 13.74
N VAL A 230 3.86 -5.99 13.24
CA VAL A 230 5.26 -5.99 12.79
C VAL A 230 5.47 -4.98 11.66
N LEU A 231 4.60 -5.05 10.64
CA LEU A 231 4.65 -4.17 9.47
C LEU A 231 4.49 -2.69 9.84
N LEU A 232 3.47 -2.36 10.63
CA LEU A 232 3.19 -0.98 11.05
C LEU A 232 4.22 -0.45 12.07
N SER A 233 4.93 -1.33 12.77
CA SER A 233 6.02 -0.96 13.67
C SER A 233 7.36 -0.77 12.96
N ALA A 234 7.47 -1.15 11.67
CA ALA A 234 8.70 -1.06 10.92
C ALA A 234 9.04 0.39 10.54
N ASP A 235 10.25 0.82 10.87
CA ASP A 235 10.72 2.16 10.51
C ASP A 235 10.77 2.37 8.99
N GLN A 236 11.08 1.30 8.24
CA GLN A 236 11.18 1.28 6.78
C GLN A 236 9.91 1.77 6.09
N LEU A 237 8.74 1.33 6.56
CA LEU A 237 7.45 1.78 6.02
C LEU A 237 7.30 3.31 6.14
N TRP A 238 7.63 3.86 7.30
CA TRP A 238 7.39 5.26 7.58
C TRP A 238 8.52 6.18 7.10
N ASP A 239 9.71 5.66 6.81
CA ASP A 239 10.79 6.41 6.15
C ASP A 239 10.41 6.80 4.71
N PHE A 240 9.45 6.11 4.08
CA PHE A 240 8.88 6.54 2.81
C PHE A 240 8.21 7.92 2.87
N LEU A 241 7.79 8.42 4.04
CA LEU A 241 7.32 9.80 4.19
C LEU A 241 8.42 10.78 3.77
N GLY A 242 9.65 10.56 4.22
CA GLY A 242 10.81 11.37 3.85
C GLY A 242 11.20 11.19 2.39
N LEU A 243 11.26 9.94 1.92
CA LEU A 243 11.63 9.63 0.53
C LEU A 243 10.64 10.22 -0.47
N SER A 244 9.35 10.21 -0.15
CA SER A 244 8.30 10.80 -1.00
C SER A 244 8.44 12.32 -1.15
N LEU A 245 9.18 12.99 -0.26
CA LEU A 245 9.46 14.42 -0.31
C LEU A 245 10.87 14.73 -0.82
N ALA A 246 11.76 13.75 -0.91
CA ALA A 246 13.12 13.94 -1.42
C ALA A 246 13.09 14.26 -2.93
N ALA A 247 13.97 15.16 -3.38
CA ALA A 247 13.96 15.64 -4.76
C ALA A 247 14.08 14.52 -5.80
N GLU A 248 14.88 13.49 -5.51
CA GLU A 248 15.15 12.34 -6.37
C GLU A 248 14.04 11.26 -6.37
N SER A 249 13.11 11.30 -5.41
CA SER A 249 12.03 10.30 -5.29
C SER A 249 10.66 10.89 -4.94
N ALA A 250 10.49 12.17 -5.27
CA ALA A 250 9.29 12.96 -5.08
C ALA A 250 8.03 12.22 -5.57
N SER A 251 7.06 12.01 -4.68
CA SER A 251 5.80 11.32 -5.02
C SER A 251 4.66 11.78 -4.11
N GLY A 252 3.81 12.65 -4.65
CA GLY A 252 2.57 13.09 -4.00
C GLY A 252 1.59 11.95 -3.71
N PRO A 253 1.37 11.00 -4.65
CA PRO A 253 0.54 9.82 -4.40
C PRO A 253 1.04 8.98 -3.21
N LEU A 254 2.35 8.74 -3.11
CA LEU A 254 2.94 7.97 -2.02
C LEU A 254 2.76 8.69 -0.67
N LEU A 255 3.06 9.99 -0.63
CA LEU A 255 2.88 10.80 0.57
C LEU A 255 1.43 10.75 1.06
N ARG A 256 0.46 10.93 0.16
CA ARG A 256 -0.98 10.83 0.46
C ARG A 256 -1.37 9.45 0.97
N ALA A 257 -0.86 8.38 0.35
CA ALA A 257 -1.15 7.01 0.77
C ALA A 257 -0.66 6.74 2.20
N LEU A 258 0.57 7.17 2.54
CA LEU A 258 1.15 6.95 3.87
C LEU A 258 0.42 7.74 4.96
N LEU A 259 0.11 9.02 4.69
CA LEU A 259 -0.64 9.86 5.62
C LEU A 259 -2.08 9.37 5.77
N GLY A 260 -2.70 8.93 4.68
CA GLY A 260 -4.02 8.29 4.69
C GLY A 260 -4.02 7.00 5.52
N LEU A 261 -3.01 6.13 5.36
CA LEU A 261 -2.87 4.93 6.20
C LEU A 261 -2.75 5.28 7.68
N ALA A 262 -1.92 6.28 8.03
CA ALA A 262 -1.82 6.74 9.41
C ALA A 262 -3.18 7.24 9.95
N ALA A 263 -3.91 8.03 9.15
CA ALA A 263 -5.24 8.50 9.52
C ALA A 263 -6.25 7.35 9.69
N GLU A 264 -6.25 6.34 8.81
CA GLU A 264 -7.14 5.17 8.91
C GLU A 264 -6.88 4.34 10.17
N ILE A 265 -5.62 4.20 10.58
CA ILE A 265 -5.26 3.46 11.80
C ILE A 265 -5.69 4.23 13.06
N PHE A 266 -5.47 5.54 13.08
CA PHE A 266 -5.61 6.37 14.30
C PHE A 266 -6.84 7.27 14.32
N SER A 267 -7.77 7.12 13.36
CA SER A 267 -9.05 7.79 13.46
C SER A 267 -9.85 7.29 14.65
N VAL A 268 -10.78 8.13 15.10
CA VAL A 268 -11.72 7.85 16.17
C VAL A 268 -13.14 8.03 15.63
N ASP A 269 -14.11 7.38 16.26
CA ASP A 269 -15.51 7.58 15.89
C ASP A 269 -16.04 8.96 16.34
N THR A 270 -17.31 9.25 16.04
CA THR A 270 -17.97 10.51 16.40
C THR A 270 -18.11 10.72 17.91
N CYS A 271 -17.98 9.67 18.70
CA CYS A 271 -18.01 9.69 20.16
C CYS A 271 -16.60 9.70 20.77
N ALA A 272 -15.56 9.93 19.96
CA ALA A 272 -14.15 9.88 20.35
C ALA A 272 -13.70 8.50 20.89
N HIS A 273 -14.31 7.40 20.45
CA HIS A 273 -13.79 6.06 20.73
C HIS A 273 -12.78 5.62 19.68
N VAL A 274 -11.83 4.81 20.14
CA VAL A 274 -10.83 4.17 19.27
C VAL A 274 -11.50 3.17 18.34
N LEU A 275 -11.16 3.22 17.04
CA LEU A 275 -11.69 2.30 16.03
C LEU A 275 -11.17 0.87 16.19
N PRO A 276 -11.89 -0.15 15.65
CA PRO A 276 -11.56 -1.56 15.85
C PRO A 276 -10.09 -1.95 15.59
N VAL A 277 -9.46 -1.42 14.52
CA VAL A 277 -8.06 -1.77 14.19
C VAL A 277 -7.10 -1.43 15.33
N ALA A 278 -7.19 -0.23 15.87
CA ALA A 278 -6.27 0.25 16.89
C ALA A 278 -6.55 -0.41 18.24
N ALA A 279 -7.82 -0.76 18.52
CA ALA A 279 -8.19 -1.53 19.69
C ALA A 279 -7.69 -2.99 19.62
N ALA A 280 -7.68 -3.59 18.43
CA ALA A 280 -7.30 -5.00 18.24
C ALA A 280 -5.79 -5.24 18.15
N LEU A 281 -4.99 -4.22 17.82
CA LEU A 281 -3.53 -4.34 17.70
C LEU A 281 -2.87 -4.60 19.08
N PRO A 282 -2.13 -5.70 19.27
CA PRO A 282 -1.59 -6.07 20.58
C PRO A 282 -0.66 -5.04 21.25
N ASP A 283 0.06 -4.24 20.45
CA ASP A 283 0.90 -3.14 20.92
C ASP A 283 0.75 -1.90 20.04
N VAL A 284 -0.49 -1.40 19.96
CA VAL A 284 -0.79 -0.16 19.23
C VAL A 284 0.03 1.04 19.73
N ARG A 285 0.46 1.05 21.00
CA ARG A 285 1.30 2.11 21.57
C ARG A 285 2.64 2.21 20.86
N ARG A 286 3.27 1.08 20.55
CA ARG A 286 4.50 1.04 19.77
C ARG A 286 4.30 1.59 18.37
N VAL A 287 3.24 1.16 17.68
CA VAL A 287 2.90 1.66 16.34
C VAL A 287 2.70 3.17 16.39
N TYR A 288 1.86 3.65 17.30
CA TYR A 288 1.55 5.07 17.46
C TYR A 288 2.80 5.91 17.73
N LYS A 289 3.71 5.44 18.56
CA LYS A 289 5.01 6.10 18.83
C LYS A 289 5.87 6.18 17.58
N THR A 290 5.98 5.10 16.80
CA THR A 290 6.76 5.07 15.56
C THR A 290 6.18 6.03 14.53
N VAL A 291 4.87 5.95 14.26
CA VAL A 291 4.19 6.81 13.29
C VAL A 291 4.29 8.27 13.68
N SER A 292 3.98 8.62 14.94
CA SER A 292 4.04 10.00 15.43
C SER A 292 5.41 10.64 15.22
N LYS A 293 6.47 9.91 15.57
CA LYS A 293 7.85 10.38 15.39
C LYS A 293 8.20 10.58 13.92
N LYS A 294 7.84 9.65 13.04
CA LYS A 294 8.17 9.69 11.61
C LYS A 294 7.38 10.79 10.90
N VAL A 295 6.10 10.94 11.21
CA VAL A 295 5.25 12.02 10.69
C VAL A 295 5.84 13.38 11.06
N VAL A 296 6.13 13.66 12.33
CA VAL A 296 6.75 14.94 12.74
C VAL A 296 8.13 15.14 12.13
N LYS A 297 8.95 14.08 12.02
CA LYS A 297 10.28 14.16 11.42
C LYS A 297 10.22 14.58 9.95
N HIS A 298 9.32 13.98 9.17
CA HIS A 298 9.33 14.04 7.71
C HIS A 298 8.34 15.04 7.10
N VAL A 299 7.25 15.40 7.77
CA VAL A 299 6.22 16.36 7.29
C VAL A 299 6.70 17.81 7.50
N ALA A 300 7.90 18.09 6.97
CA ALA A 300 8.68 19.29 7.19
C ALA A 300 8.66 20.22 5.99
N VAL A 301 8.04 21.40 6.13
CA VAL A 301 7.78 22.27 4.97
C VAL A 301 8.84 23.32 4.66
N ASP A 302 9.97 23.33 5.38
CA ASP A 302 11.11 24.22 5.07
C ASP A 302 11.92 23.74 3.84
N ALA A 303 11.27 23.02 2.94
CA ALA A 303 11.92 22.32 1.86
C ALA A 303 11.95 23.17 0.57
N ALA A 304 12.98 22.91 -0.25
CA ALA A 304 13.21 23.54 -1.55
C ALA A 304 11.96 23.47 -2.48
N PRO A 305 11.92 24.22 -3.60
CA PRO A 305 10.74 24.36 -4.46
C PRO A 305 10.08 23.03 -4.92
N GLY A 306 10.86 21.96 -5.15
CA GLY A 306 10.36 20.64 -5.59
C GLY A 306 9.51 19.92 -4.53
N PRO A 307 10.05 19.65 -3.32
CA PRO A 307 9.28 19.12 -2.19
C PRO A 307 8.00 19.90 -1.89
N ARG A 308 7.98 21.21 -2.14
CA ARG A 308 6.81 22.08 -1.94
C ARG A 308 5.63 21.69 -2.83
N ALA A 309 5.87 21.31 -4.09
CA ALA A 309 4.81 20.89 -5.03
C ALA A 309 4.22 19.53 -4.64
N VAL A 310 5.07 18.59 -4.25
CA VAL A 310 4.63 17.30 -3.72
C VAL A 310 3.75 17.49 -2.49
N TYR A 311 4.22 18.32 -1.56
CA TYR A 311 3.50 18.60 -0.33
C TYR A 311 2.16 19.30 -0.59
N ALA A 312 2.12 20.27 -1.51
CA ALA A 312 0.88 20.93 -1.93
C ALA A 312 -0.17 19.91 -2.40
N SER A 313 0.25 18.87 -3.12
CA SER A 313 -0.67 17.80 -3.57
C SER A 313 -1.19 16.90 -2.44
N ALA A 314 -0.63 17.00 -1.23
CA ALA A 314 -0.94 16.15 -0.08
C ALA A 314 -1.38 16.94 1.16
N VAL A 315 -1.55 18.26 1.06
CA VAL A 315 -1.80 19.15 2.21
C VAL A 315 -3.06 18.76 3.01
N GLY A 316 -4.11 18.30 2.32
CA GLY A 316 -5.32 17.77 2.98
C GLY A 316 -5.06 16.48 3.75
N ALA A 317 -4.26 15.56 3.19
CA ALA A 317 -3.89 14.33 3.87
C ALA A 317 -3.00 14.60 5.10
N VAL A 318 -2.18 15.66 5.07
CA VAL A 318 -1.43 16.10 6.26
C VAL A 318 -2.39 16.59 7.34
N ALA A 319 -3.34 17.46 7.00
CA ALA A 319 -4.32 17.98 7.95
C ALA A 319 -5.07 16.83 8.64
N GLU A 320 -5.56 15.87 7.85
CA GLU A 320 -6.27 14.68 8.36
C GLU A 320 -5.39 13.79 9.23
N ALA A 321 -4.15 13.54 8.83
CA ALA A 321 -3.22 12.75 9.64
C ALA A 321 -2.91 13.42 10.98
N PHE A 322 -2.70 14.75 11.00
CA PHE A 322 -2.49 15.50 12.24
C PHE A 322 -3.74 15.46 13.14
N ALA A 323 -4.93 15.64 12.56
CA ALA A 323 -6.19 15.58 13.31
C ALA A 323 -6.41 14.18 13.90
N ALA A 324 -6.25 13.12 13.12
CA ALA A 324 -6.40 11.74 13.57
C ALA A 324 -5.38 11.38 14.67
N LEU A 325 -4.10 11.66 14.46
CA LEU A 325 -3.06 11.38 15.46
C LEU A 325 -3.28 12.15 16.76
N THR A 326 -3.75 13.39 16.69
CA THR A 326 -4.05 14.20 17.88
C THR A 326 -5.26 13.63 18.63
N ALA A 327 -6.36 13.34 17.91
CA ALA A 327 -7.57 12.77 18.50
C ALA A 327 -7.33 11.41 19.17
N PHE A 328 -6.53 10.56 18.54
CA PHE A 328 -6.22 9.23 19.06
C PHE A 328 -5.61 9.26 20.46
N SER A 329 -4.74 10.23 20.75
CA SER A 329 -4.10 10.32 22.07
C SER A 329 -5.13 10.46 23.19
N ALA A 330 -6.09 11.37 23.01
CA ALA A 330 -7.13 11.63 24.00
C ALA A 330 -8.05 10.41 24.16
N ALA A 331 -8.52 9.85 23.05
CA ALA A 331 -9.37 8.67 23.03
C ALA A 331 -8.71 7.43 23.64
N ALA A 332 -7.43 7.21 23.33
CA ALA A 332 -6.69 6.04 23.76
C ALA A 332 -6.17 6.14 25.20
N ASP A 333 -6.01 7.34 25.76
CA ASP A 333 -5.73 7.51 27.20
C ASP A 333 -6.98 7.26 28.06
N ALA A 334 -8.15 7.66 27.55
CA ALA A 334 -9.45 7.38 28.18
C ALA A 334 -9.86 5.89 28.09
N SER A 335 -9.22 5.09 27.24
CA SER A 335 -9.49 3.66 27.07
C SER A 335 -8.47 2.77 27.79
N GLU A 336 -8.65 1.44 27.71
CA GLU A 336 -7.71 0.47 28.28
C GLU A 336 -6.30 0.51 27.65
N LEU A 337 -6.15 1.18 26.50
CA LEU A 337 -4.88 1.30 25.79
C LEU A 337 -3.86 2.18 26.53
N ARG A 338 -4.31 3.18 27.31
CA ARG A 338 -3.51 4.07 28.16
C ARG A 338 -2.33 4.73 27.43
N VAL A 339 -2.61 5.41 26.31
CA VAL A 339 -1.59 6.16 25.55
C VAL A 339 -1.28 7.50 26.22
N LYS A 340 -0.33 7.49 27.16
CA LYS A 340 -0.01 8.68 27.99
C LYS A 340 0.63 9.86 27.26
N LYS A 341 1.42 9.60 26.22
CA LYS A 341 2.15 10.66 25.48
C LYS A 341 1.37 10.97 24.22
N ASN A 342 0.96 12.22 24.08
CA ASN A 342 0.25 12.64 22.87
C ASN A 342 1.17 12.78 21.65
N PHE A 343 0.56 12.90 20.47
CA PHE A 343 1.24 13.09 19.18
C PHE A 343 2.37 14.12 19.24
N TRP A 344 2.07 15.31 19.77
CA TRP A 344 2.97 16.45 19.82
C TRP A 344 4.16 16.22 20.76
N VAL A 345 3.93 15.58 21.91
CA VAL A 345 4.99 15.19 22.85
C VAL A 345 5.89 14.11 22.24
N LEU A 346 5.30 13.15 21.52
CA LEU A 346 6.06 12.07 20.88
C LEU A 346 6.96 12.58 19.74
N GLY A 347 6.53 13.60 19.00
CA GLY A 347 7.33 14.28 17.98
C GLY A 347 8.48 15.13 18.54
N GLY A 348 8.46 15.44 19.85
CA GLY A 348 9.50 16.19 20.54
C GLY A 348 9.54 17.68 20.18
N MET A 349 10.70 18.31 20.39
CA MET A 349 10.87 19.78 20.30
C MET A 349 10.51 20.38 18.92
N ARG A 350 10.48 19.58 17.85
CA ARG A 350 10.17 20.09 16.50
C ARG A 350 8.68 20.13 16.19
N SER A 351 7.83 19.47 16.97
CA SER A 351 6.39 19.31 16.71
C SER A 351 5.68 20.62 16.33
N PHE A 352 5.82 21.65 17.16
CA PHE A 352 5.17 22.95 16.91
C PHE A 352 5.82 23.75 15.79
N ALA A 353 7.14 23.67 15.63
CA ALA A 353 7.81 24.27 14.48
C ALA A 353 7.29 23.67 13.17
N ARG A 354 7.03 22.35 13.13
CA ARG A 354 6.43 21.67 11.97
C ARG A 354 4.98 22.08 11.73
N LEU A 355 4.17 22.17 12.79
CA LEU A 355 2.81 22.67 12.69
C LEU A 355 2.79 24.11 12.12
N ARG A 356 3.64 25.00 12.63
CA ARG A 356 3.77 26.38 12.11
C ARG A 356 4.18 26.40 10.63
N ALA A 357 5.16 25.58 10.23
CA ALA A 357 5.58 25.48 8.83
C ALA A 357 4.45 24.99 7.93
N PHE A 358 3.67 24.00 8.38
CA PHE A 358 2.48 23.51 7.70
C PHE A 358 1.41 24.60 7.53
N LEU A 359 1.07 25.33 8.60
CA LEU A 359 0.06 26.38 8.55
C LEU A 359 0.48 27.54 7.64
N LYS A 360 1.77 27.93 7.66
CA LYS A 360 2.32 29.01 6.80
C LYS A 360 2.22 28.71 5.31
N MET A 361 2.17 27.45 4.91
CA MET A 361 1.96 27.09 3.51
C MET A 361 0.57 27.43 3.01
N GLY A 362 -0.41 27.45 3.92
CA GLY A 362 -1.80 27.61 3.57
C GLY A 362 -2.36 26.45 2.75
N PRO A 363 -3.54 26.64 2.16
CA PRO A 363 -4.35 25.56 1.59
C PRO A 363 -3.80 24.97 0.28
N CYS A 364 -2.84 25.62 -0.39
CA CYS A 364 -2.24 25.12 -1.64
C CYS A 364 -3.25 24.65 -2.72
N GLY A 365 -4.44 25.27 -2.81
CA GLY A 365 -5.50 24.87 -3.74
C GLY A 365 -6.33 23.66 -3.28
N ALA A 366 -6.22 23.25 -2.01
CA ALA A 366 -7.04 22.19 -1.44
C ALA A 366 -8.52 22.59 -1.38
N GLY A 367 -9.39 21.58 -1.52
CA GLY A 367 -10.83 21.73 -1.43
C GLY A 367 -11.35 21.92 0.01
N PRO A 368 -12.68 22.02 0.20
CA PRO A 368 -13.31 22.34 1.48
C PRO A 368 -12.88 21.45 2.66
N GLY A 369 -12.70 20.14 2.42
CA GLY A 369 -12.32 19.19 3.48
C GLY A 369 -10.99 19.50 4.17
N TYR A 370 -10.10 20.29 3.56
CA TYR A 370 -8.89 20.79 4.23
C TYR A 370 -9.23 21.68 5.43
N TYR A 371 -10.22 22.57 5.28
CA TYR A 371 -10.63 23.49 6.34
C TYR A 371 -11.41 22.76 7.44
N ASP A 372 -12.19 21.73 7.09
CA ASP A 372 -12.85 20.86 8.07
C ASP A 372 -11.81 20.14 8.93
N ALA A 373 -10.79 19.56 8.30
CA ALA A 373 -9.67 18.90 8.98
C ALA A 373 -8.88 19.86 9.88
N LEU A 374 -8.60 21.08 9.40
CA LEU A 374 -7.92 22.11 10.20
C LEU A 374 -8.75 22.57 11.40
N THR A 375 -10.05 22.81 11.20
CA THR A 375 -10.95 23.25 12.28
C THR A 375 -10.97 22.19 13.38
N ARG A 376 -11.16 20.93 12.99
CA ARG A 376 -11.07 19.78 13.90
C ARG A 376 -9.71 19.71 14.60
N LEU A 377 -8.62 19.90 13.86
CA LEU A 377 -7.27 19.89 14.43
C LEU A 377 -7.08 20.96 15.51
N PHE A 378 -7.54 22.20 15.29
CA PHE A 378 -7.40 23.27 16.28
C PHE A 378 -8.19 22.99 17.56
N VAL A 379 -9.44 22.55 17.44
CA VAL A 379 -10.26 22.15 18.59
C VAL A 379 -9.56 21.03 19.40
N LEU A 380 -8.96 20.07 18.70
CA LEU A 380 -8.23 18.97 19.34
C LEU A 380 -6.93 19.42 20.02
N ILE A 381 -6.22 20.39 19.47
CA ILE A 381 -4.99 20.92 20.08
C ILE A 381 -5.31 21.75 21.31
N GLU A 382 -6.36 22.59 21.25
CA GLU A 382 -6.82 23.39 22.39
C GLU A 382 -7.19 22.51 23.58
N ALA A 383 -7.89 21.40 23.32
CA ALA A 383 -8.25 20.43 24.35
C ALA A 383 -7.07 19.56 24.82
N ALA A 384 -5.98 19.49 24.05
CA ALA A 384 -4.82 18.67 24.42
C ALA A 384 -3.97 19.41 25.46
N PRO A 385 -3.62 18.78 26.59
CA PRO A 385 -2.71 19.37 27.58
C PRO A 385 -1.29 19.37 27.01
N VAL A 386 -0.99 20.35 26.15
CA VAL A 386 0.34 20.55 25.61
C VAL A 386 0.94 21.77 26.27
N GLN A 387 2.10 21.61 26.91
CA GLN A 387 2.96 22.75 27.21
C GLN A 387 3.47 23.28 25.87
N LEU A 388 2.78 24.30 25.38
CA LEU A 388 3.23 25.12 24.28
C LEU A 388 4.52 25.82 24.73
N ASP A 389 5.55 25.81 23.89
CA ASP A 389 6.68 26.74 24.06
C ASP A 389 6.12 28.17 24.11
N ASP A 390 6.71 29.06 24.91
CA ASP A 390 6.20 30.41 25.21
C ASP A 390 5.85 31.25 23.96
N ASP A 391 6.36 30.87 22.78
CA ASP A 391 6.14 31.50 21.47
C ASP A 391 4.84 31.09 20.74
N PHE A 392 4.00 30.21 21.29
CA PHE A 392 2.75 29.77 20.65
C PHE A 392 1.52 30.29 21.41
N VAL A 393 1.21 31.58 21.22
CA VAL A 393 -0.02 32.19 21.72
C VAL A 393 -1.16 31.84 20.76
N PHE A 394 -2.13 31.05 21.21
CA PHE A 394 -3.44 31.00 20.55
C PHE A 394 -4.08 32.38 20.75
N LEU A 395 -4.40 33.06 19.65
CA LEU A 395 -5.16 34.31 19.72
C LEU A 395 -6.58 33.98 20.19
N ASP A 396 -6.88 34.30 21.43
CA ASP A 396 -8.25 34.25 21.95
C ASP A 396 -9.01 35.49 21.46
N TYR A 397 -9.74 35.33 20.34
CA TYR A 397 -10.57 36.39 19.80
C TYR A 397 -11.82 36.68 20.64
N ALA A 398 -12.12 35.88 21.67
CA ALA A 398 -13.18 36.19 22.64
C ALA A 398 -12.72 37.22 23.69
N SER A 399 -11.41 37.51 23.76
CA SER A 399 -10.81 38.49 24.68
C SER A 399 -10.55 39.88 24.05
N ALA A 400 -10.92 40.07 22.78
CA ALA A 400 -10.80 41.37 22.12
C ALA A 400 -12.06 42.20 22.33
N ASP A 401 -12.12 42.87 23.49
CA ASP A 401 -12.99 44.04 23.74
C ASP A 401 -12.48 45.29 23.00
#